data_AF-A0A931CP94-F1
#
_entry.id   AF-A0A931CP94-F1
#
_cell.length_a   1.000
_cell.length_b   1.000
_cell.length_c   1.000
_cell.angle_alpha   90.00
_cell.angle_beta   90.00
_cell.angle_gamma   90.00
#
_symmetry.space_group_name_H-M   'P 1'
#
loop_
_entity.id
_entity.type
_entity.pdbx_description
1 polymer ?
#
loop_
_entity_poly.entity_id
_entity_poly.type
_entity_poly.pdbx_seq_one_letter_code
_entity_poly.pdbx_strand_id
1 'polypeptide(L)'
;MVKKKIYVISCAVLARDIKEVAREMDLALEYKFLEAGLHENPHKLNTQVQKAVDQIDVKGDADRIIIGYGVCGKGTVGLNSRNVTLVIPKVHDCISLFLGGDAAYQAQFKKYPGTYYLSAGWCEEKAEPVSRRRGRAWFGNRQLVYEDVKNAHGRAAADQTFAFLNSWQKNYQRAAFIETRSGQAARYEQMAKDMADEYGWQFERIKGDQGLIRQMLTATESTSGILVVPPGHTIAFDPVGSTLTASPVWDPGAGGAAPETECVVPSDRPDTDLGLKIKTGLGIDAGGTYTDAVVYDLENRSTLCKAKALTTKWDFTIGIENALTQLDPDPLAEVSLVALST
;
A
#
# COMPACT_ATOMS: atom_id res chain seq x y z
N MET A 1 -13.87 -35.72 3.13
CA MET A 1 -13.06 -34.48 3.17
C MET A 1 -13.53 -33.56 2.07
N VAL A 2 -13.84 -32.30 2.38
CA VAL A 2 -14.11 -31.29 1.35
C VAL A 2 -12.79 -31.05 0.60
N LYS A 3 -12.80 -31.15 -0.75
CA LYS A 3 -11.64 -30.83 -1.56
C LYS A 3 -11.39 -29.32 -1.44
N LYS A 4 -10.31 -28.93 -0.76
CA LYS A 4 -9.97 -27.52 -0.60
C LYS A 4 -9.58 -26.89 -1.94
N LYS A 5 -9.95 -25.63 -2.13
CA LYS A 5 -9.75 -24.85 -3.36
C LYS A 5 -8.76 -23.72 -3.14
N ILE A 6 -8.06 -23.33 -4.19
CA ILE A 6 -7.22 -22.13 -4.18
C ILE A 6 -8.02 -20.98 -4.78
N TYR A 7 -8.14 -19.88 -4.03
CA TYR A 7 -8.84 -18.68 -4.48
C TYR A 7 -7.85 -17.59 -4.88
N VAL A 8 -8.23 -16.76 -5.85
CA VAL A 8 -7.49 -15.56 -6.26
C VAL A 8 -8.39 -14.33 -6.18
N ILE A 9 -8.02 -13.35 -5.36
CA ILE A 9 -8.60 -12.00 -5.33
C ILE A 9 -7.60 -11.06 -5.99
N SER A 10 -7.94 -10.40 -7.09
CA SER A 10 -6.98 -9.58 -7.83
C SER A 10 -7.62 -8.39 -8.55
N CYS A 11 -6.81 -7.40 -8.89
CA CYS A 11 -7.21 -6.32 -9.78
C CYS A 11 -7.63 -6.89 -11.14
N ALA A 12 -8.73 -6.41 -11.71
CA ALA A 12 -9.20 -6.88 -13.03
C ALA A 12 -8.14 -6.72 -14.14
N VAL A 13 -7.25 -5.73 -14.04
CA VAL A 13 -6.15 -5.54 -15.01
C VAL A 13 -5.16 -6.71 -15.07
N LEU A 14 -5.09 -7.55 -14.03
CA LEU A 14 -4.24 -8.74 -13.96
C LEU A 14 -4.98 -10.02 -14.38
N ALA A 15 -6.29 -9.95 -14.63
CA ALA A 15 -7.12 -11.13 -14.84
C ALA A 15 -6.65 -11.98 -16.02
N ARG A 16 -6.22 -11.33 -17.10
CA ARG A 16 -5.70 -11.99 -18.28
C ARG A 16 -4.44 -12.79 -17.96
N ASP A 17 -3.42 -12.13 -17.43
CA ASP A 17 -2.13 -12.73 -17.10
C ASP A 17 -2.26 -13.87 -16.08
N ILE A 18 -3.08 -13.68 -15.04
CA ILE A 18 -3.32 -14.69 -14.01
C ILE A 18 -4.00 -15.93 -14.60
N LYS A 19 -5.11 -15.77 -15.34
CA LYS A 19 -5.82 -16.90 -15.93
C LYS A 19 -4.94 -17.68 -16.91
N GLU A 20 -4.11 -16.95 -17.64
CA GLU A 20 -3.25 -17.54 -18.63
C GLU A 20 -2.11 -18.35 -18.02
N VAL A 21 -1.43 -17.78 -17.01
CA VAL A 21 -0.42 -18.52 -16.25
C VAL A 21 -1.03 -19.73 -15.54
N ALA A 22 -2.22 -19.57 -14.95
CA ALA A 22 -2.92 -20.69 -14.31
C ALA A 22 -3.21 -21.83 -15.30
N ARG A 23 -3.66 -21.52 -16.52
CA ARG A 23 -3.91 -22.52 -17.58
C ARG A 23 -2.63 -23.24 -18.00
N GLU A 24 -1.52 -22.53 -18.16
CA GLU A 24 -0.25 -23.18 -18.52
C GLU A 24 0.31 -24.09 -17.45
N MET A 25 0.03 -23.76 -16.19
CA MET A 25 0.48 -24.52 -15.03
C MET A 25 -0.54 -25.59 -14.60
N ASP A 26 -1.62 -25.75 -15.37
CA ASP A 26 -2.74 -26.66 -15.07
C ASP A 26 -3.32 -26.47 -13.65
N LEU A 27 -3.44 -25.21 -13.22
CA LEU A 27 -3.94 -24.85 -11.89
C LEU A 27 -5.46 -24.65 -11.91
N ALA A 28 -6.16 -25.42 -11.07
CA ALA A 28 -7.58 -25.23 -10.79
C ALA A 28 -7.77 -24.14 -9.72
N LEU A 29 -8.09 -22.92 -10.17
CA LEU A 29 -8.26 -21.75 -9.32
C LEU A 29 -9.69 -21.17 -9.40
N GLU A 30 -10.18 -20.65 -8.29
CA GLU A 30 -11.42 -19.85 -8.21
C GLU A 30 -11.06 -18.36 -8.20
N TYR A 31 -11.76 -17.54 -8.98
CA TYR A 31 -11.36 -16.13 -9.19
C TYR A 31 -12.39 -15.13 -8.66
N LYS A 32 -11.89 -14.05 -8.06
CA LYS A 32 -12.62 -12.83 -7.72
C LYS A 32 -11.83 -11.62 -8.19
N PHE A 33 -12.09 -11.16 -9.41
CA PHE A 33 -11.51 -9.92 -9.92
C PHE A 33 -12.33 -8.72 -9.44
N LEU A 34 -11.67 -7.71 -8.88
CA LEU A 34 -12.28 -6.46 -8.44
C LEU A 34 -12.01 -5.35 -9.47
N GLU A 35 -12.84 -4.31 -9.44
CA GLU A 35 -12.81 -3.21 -10.41
C GLU A 35 -11.42 -2.58 -10.56
N ALA A 36 -11.02 -2.31 -11.80
CA ALA A 36 -9.77 -1.61 -12.06
C ALA A 36 -9.82 -0.17 -11.49
N GLY A 37 -8.69 0.33 -11.00
CA GLY A 37 -8.58 1.67 -10.41
C GLY A 37 -8.81 1.74 -8.89
N LEU A 38 -9.12 0.63 -8.20
CA LEU A 38 -9.22 0.66 -6.73
C LEU A 38 -7.96 1.20 -6.02
N HIS A 39 -6.77 1.04 -6.62
CA HIS A 39 -5.52 1.54 -6.07
C HIS A 39 -5.46 3.08 -5.93
N GLU A 40 -6.34 3.81 -6.61
CA GLU A 40 -6.48 5.26 -6.48
C GLU A 40 -7.07 5.67 -5.11
N ASN A 41 -7.75 4.73 -4.43
CA ASN A 41 -8.30 4.93 -3.09
C ASN A 41 -7.92 3.74 -2.18
N PRO A 42 -6.76 3.79 -1.49
CA PRO A 42 -6.24 2.69 -0.67
C PRO A 42 -7.21 2.19 0.40
N HIS A 43 -7.99 3.08 1.03
CA HIS A 43 -9.01 2.69 2.00
C HIS A 43 -10.11 1.85 1.35
N LYS A 44 -10.65 2.32 0.21
CA LYS A 44 -11.68 1.58 -0.55
C LYS A 44 -11.13 0.24 -1.06
N LEU A 45 -9.88 0.20 -1.52
CA LEU A 45 -9.21 -1.05 -1.92
C LEU A 45 -9.17 -2.03 -0.74
N ASN A 46 -8.70 -1.57 0.42
CA ASN A 46 -8.62 -2.40 1.62
C ASN A 46 -9.99 -2.98 2.01
N THR A 47 -11.01 -2.13 2.13
CA THR A 47 -12.37 -2.55 2.49
C THR A 47 -12.91 -3.60 1.52
N GLN A 48 -12.71 -3.43 0.21
CA GLN A 48 -13.23 -4.38 -0.78
C GLN A 48 -12.47 -5.70 -0.79
N VAL A 49 -11.14 -5.67 -0.65
CA VAL A 49 -10.32 -6.88 -0.62
C VAL A 49 -10.60 -7.64 0.68
N GLN A 50 -10.65 -6.98 1.84
CA GLN A 50 -10.97 -7.64 3.12
C GLN A 50 -12.35 -8.29 3.07
N LYS A 51 -13.36 -7.59 2.55
CA LYS A 51 -14.70 -8.16 2.37
C LYS A 51 -14.67 -9.44 1.50
N ALA A 52 -13.87 -9.45 0.45
CA ALA A 52 -13.73 -10.63 -0.40
C ALA A 52 -12.97 -11.78 0.32
N VAL A 53 -11.96 -11.47 1.13
CA VAL A 53 -11.26 -12.44 1.98
C VAL A 53 -12.23 -13.05 2.98
N ASP A 54 -12.97 -12.24 3.73
CA ASP A 54 -13.94 -12.69 4.74
C ASP A 54 -15.02 -13.61 4.13
N GLN A 55 -15.52 -13.27 2.94
CA GLN A 55 -16.51 -14.07 2.22
C GLN A 55 -15.99 -15.45 1.81
N ILE A 56 -14.68 -15.58 1.56
CA ILE A 56 -14.05 -16.84 1.19
C ILE A 56 -13.71 -17.65 2.45
N ASP A 57 -13.18 -16.98 3.49
CA ASP A 57 -12.85 -17.59 4.78
C ASP A 57 -14.07 -18.30 5.40
N VAL A 58 -15.24 -17.63 5.43
CA VAL A 58 -16.49 -18.18 5.99
C VAL A 58 -16.98 -19.46 5.29
N LYS A 59 -16.60 -19.71 4.02
CA LYS A 59 -17.00 -20.93 3.31
C LYS A 59 -16.32 -22.18 3.85
N GLY A 60 -15.14 -22.05 4.45
CA GLY A 60 -14.36 -23.18 4.97
C GLY A 60 -13.83 -24.15 3.91
N ASP A 61 -13.94 -23.83 2.61
CA ASP A 61 -13.48 -24.68 1.50
C ASP A 61 -12.17 -24.17 0.86
N ALA A 62 -11.57 -23.10 1.39
CA ALA A 62 -10.33 -22.53 0.90
C ALA A 62 -9.09 -23.19 1.51
N ASP A 63 -8.12 -23.52 0.67
CA ASP A 63 -6.76 -23.91 1.07
C ASP A 63 -5.91 -22.67 1.35
N ARG A 64 -5.89 -21.75 0.39
CA ARG A 64 -5.22 -20.45 0.47
C ARG A 64 -5.92 -19.42 -0.43
N ILE A 65 -5.72 -18.15 -0.12
CA ILE A 65 -6.21 -17.01 -0.89
C ILE A 65 -5.01 -16.23 -1.43
N ILE A 66 -4.90 -16.14 -2.74
CA ILE A 66 -3.89 -15.35 -3.42
C ILE A 66 -4.44 -13.94 -3.62
N ILE A 67 -3.69 -12.94 -3.16
CA ILE A 67 -3.98 -11.52 -3.31
C ILE A 67 -3.12 -11.00 -4.47
N GLY A 68 -3.72 -10.89 -5.66
CA GLY A 68 -3.08 -10.32 -6.85
C GLY A 68 -3.11 -8.79 -6.83
N TYR A 69 -2.44 -8.22 -5.82
CA TYR A 69 -2.18 -6.78 -5.63
C TYR A 69 -0.77 -6.61 -5.04
N GLY A 70 -0.14 -5.47 -5.27
CA GLY A 70 1.06 -5.06 -4.54
C GLY A 70 0.71 -4.31 -3.25
N VAL A 71 1.62 -3.43 -2.82
CA VAL A 71 1.36 -2.44 -1.75
C VAL A 71 0.19 -1.51 -2.12
N CYS A 72 0.10 -1.10 -3.40
CA CYS A 72 -0.98 -0.29 -3.98
C CYS A 72 -1.41 0.89 -3.09
N GLY A 73 -0.47 1.78 -2.77
CA GLY A 73 -0.73 2.93 -1.89
C GLY A 73 -1.01 2.54 -0.43
N LYS A 74 -0.54 1.36 0.00
CA LYS A 74 -0.81 0.70 1.29
C LYS A 74 -2.23 0.15 1.45
N GLY A 75 -3.00 0.03 0.38
CA GLY A 75 -4.36 -0.51 0.46
C GLY A 75 -4.40 -1.99 0.85
N THR A 76 -3.31 -2.74 0.70
CA THR A 76 -3.22 -4.14 1.13
C THR A 76 -2.70 -4.32 2.55
N VAL A 77 -2.18 -3.26 3.18
CA VAL A 77 -1.73 -3.30 4.57
C VAL A 77 -2.95 -3.41 5.50
N GLY A 78 -2.88 -4.27 6.51
CA GLY A 78 -3.96 -4.55 7.44
C GLY A 78 -4.84 -5.74 7.05
N LEU A 79 -4.76 -6.22 5.79
CA LEU A 79 -5.52 -7.38 5.35
C LEU A 79 -5.11 -8.62 6.15
N ASN A 80 -6.10 -9.39 6.57
CA ASN A 80 -5.91 -10.60 7.36
C ASN A 80 -7.00 -11.65 7.05
N SER A 81 -6.75 -12.88 7.47
CA SER A 81 -7.75 -13.96 7.47
C SER A 81 -7.66 -14.74 8.77
N ARG A 82 -8.81 -15.23 9.23
CA ARG A 82 -8.94 -15.98 10.49
C ARG A 82 -8.44 -17.40 10.33
N ASN A 83 -8.80 -18.06 9.23
CA ASN A 83 -8.54 -19.50 9.05
C ASN A 83 -7.75 -19.85 7.80
N VAL A 84 -7.53 -18.90 6.89
CA VAL A 84 -6.97 -19.17 5.56
C VAL A 84 -5.66 -18.44 5.37
N THR A 85 -4.68 -19.13 4.79
CA THR A 85 -3.38 -18.52 4.45
C THR A 85 -3.55 -17.53 3.30
N LEU A 86 -2.97 -16.32 3.42
CA LEU A 86 -2.91 -15.36 2.32
C LEU A 86 -1.56 -15.44 1.60
N VAL A 87 -1.54 -15.20 0.30
CA VAL A 87 -0.32 -15.13 -0.52
C VAL A 87 -0.34 -13.84 -1.33
N ILE A 88 0.69 -13.00 -1.23
CA ILE A 88 0.75 -11.68 -1.89
C ILE A 88 2.15 -11.42 -2.46
N PRO A 89 2.30 -10.83 -3.66
CA PRO A 89 3.60 -10.45 -4.18
C PRO A 89 4.16 -9.22 -3.44
N LYS A 90 5.45 -9.26 -3.13
CA LYS A 90 6.20 -8.15 -2.52
C LYS A 90 6.63 -7.16 -3.62
N VAL A 91 5.66 -6.38 -4.09
CA VAL A 91 5.83 -5.36 -5.13
C VAL A 91 5.04 -4.10 -4.79
N HIS A 92 5.46 -2.94 -5.30
CA HIS A 92 4.73 -1.70 -5.07
C HIS A 92 3.31 -1.72 -5.66
N ASP A 93 3.16 -2.17 -6.91
CA ASP A 93 1.86 -2.23 -7.58
C ASP A 93 1.85 -3.25 -8.74
N CYS A 94 0.78 -3.23 -9.54
CA CYS A 94 0.64 -4.11 -10.70
C CYS A 94 1.67 -3.83 -11.81
N ILE A 95 2.18 -2.61 -11.95
CA ILE A 95 3.21 -2.28 -12.96
C ILE A 95 4.49 -3.01 -12.61
N SER A 96 4.94 -2.91 -11.35
CA SER A 96 6.08 -3.70 -10.86
C SER A 96 5.87 -5.20 -11.07
N LEU A 97 4.66 -5.71 -10.82
CA LEU A 97 4.35 -7.13 -11.03
C LEU A 97 4.51 -7.54 -12.51
N PHE A 98 4.01 -6.74 -13.47
CA PHE A 98 4.16 -7.01 -14.90
C PHE A 98 5.61 -6.92 -15.39
N LEU A 99 6.44 -6.09 -14.75
CA LEU A 99 7.85 -5.92 -15.09
C LEU A 99 8.77 -6.98 -14.45
N GLY A 100 8.25 -7.83 -13.55
CA GLY A 100 9.04 -8.83 -12.83
C GLY A 100 9.61 -8.38 -11.49
N GLY A 101 9.17 -7.23 -10.98
CA GLY A 101 9.48 -6.75 -9.63
C GLY A 101 9.90 -5.29 -9.57
N ASP A 102 10.09 -4.79 -8.34
CA ASP A 102 10.37 -3.37 -8.10
C ASP A 102 11.73 -2.93 -8.68
N ALA A 103 12.73 -3.81 -8.73
CA ALA A 103 14.02 -3.49 -9.35
C ALA A 103 13.88 -3.18 -10.85
N ALA A 104 13.05 -3.93 -11.57
CA ALA A 104 12.78 -3.71 -12.99
C ALA A 104 11.99 -2.41 -13.20
N TYR A 105 11.01 -2.13 -12.35
CA TYR A 105 10.30 -0.85 -12.34
C TYR A 105 11.26 0.33 -12.10
N GLN A 106 12.14 0.24 -11.09
CA GLN A 106 13.10 1.30 -10.78
C GLN A 106 14.08 1.56 -11.92
N ALA A 107 14.50 0.52 -12.64
CA ALA A 107 15.31 0.67 -13.85
C ALA A 107 14.58 1.47 -14.93
N GLN A 108 13.28 1.18 -15.16
CA GLN A 108 12.45 1.93 -16.10
C GLN A 108 12.20 3.36 -15.66
N PHE A 109 11.93 3.58 -14.37
CA PHE A 109 11.73 4.90 -13.79
C PHE A 109 12.97 5.78 -13.90
N LYS A 110 14.17 5.23 -13.64
CA LYS A 110 15.45 5.96 -13.83
C LYS A 110 15.69 6.37 -15.28
N LYS A 111 15.27 5.53 -16.24
CA LYS A 111 15.40 5.81 -17.68
C LYS A 111 14.41 6.91 -18.13
N TYR A 112 13.15 6.80 -17.71
CA TYR A 112 12.08 7.74 -18.05
C TYR A 112 11.06 7.85 -16.90
N PRO A 113 11.21 8.84 -15.99
CA PRO A 113 10.28 9.02 -14.87
C PRO A 113 8.83 9.28 -15.33
N GLY A 114 8.67 10.05 -16.41
CA GLY A 114 7.39 10.37 -17.04
C GLY A 114 6.89 9.28 -17.99
N THR A 115 6.74 8.04 -17.52
CA THR A 115 6.23 6.93 -18.34
C THR A 115 4.78 6.60 -18.01
N TYR A 116 3.93 6.57 -19.02
CA TYR A 116 2.58 6.03 -18.95
C TYR A 116 2.62 4.56 -19.35
N TYR A 117 2.37 3.66 -18.41
CA TYR A 117 2.43 2.22 -18.66
C TYR A 117 1.08 1.67 -19.11
N LEU A 118 1.10 0.83 -20.14
CA LEU A 118 -0.05 0.11 -20.65
C LEU A 118 0.24 -1.39 -20.63
N SER A 119 -0.77 -2.18 -20.25
CA SER A 119 -0.79 -3.63 -20.41
C SER A 119 -2.06 -4.04 -21.15
N ALA A 120 -2.12 -5.28 -21.63
CA ALA A 120 -3.32 -5.80 -22.30
C ALA A 120 -4.56 -5.71 -21.40
N GLY A 121 -4.45 -6.15 -20.13
CA GLY A 121 -5.55 -6.09 -19.17
C GLY A 121 -5.93 -4.65 -18.80
N TRP A 122 -4.99 -3.72 -18.75
CA TRP A 122 -5.33 -2.29 -18.59
C TRP A 122 -6.14 -1.77 -19.79
N CYS A 123 -5.77 -2.18 -21.01
CA CYS A 123 -6.50 -1.79 -22.21
C CYS A 123 -7.91 -2.38 -22.29
N GLU A 124 -8.12 -3.59 -21.74
CA GLU A 124 -9.43 -4.23 -21.67
C GLU A 124 -10.35 -3.54 -20.64
N GLU A 125 -9.80 -3.15 -19.49
CA GLU A 125 -10.58 -2.65 -18.35
C GLU A 125 -10.75 -1.11 -18.34
N LYS A 126 -9.78 -0.36 -18.88
CA LYS A 126 -9.69 1.09 -18.67
C LYS A 126 -9.50 1.91 -19.94
N ALA A 127 -9.13 1.32 -21.07
CA ALA A 127 -8.85 2.12 -22.24
C ALA A 127 -10.13 2.50 -23.02
N GLU A 128 -10.51 3.77 -22.88
CA GLU A 128 -11.34 4.42 -23.91
C GLU A 128 -10.50 4.67 -25.18
N PRO A 129 -11.06 4.41 -26.39
CA PRO A 129 -10.40 4.72 -27.65
C PRO A 129 -9.91 6.17 -27.70
N VAL A 130 -8.71 6.41 -28.25
CA VAL A 130 -8.11 7.75 -28.34
C VAL A 130 -9.05 8.76 -29.03
N SER A 131 -9.81 8.31 -30.04
CA SER A 131 -10.83 9.11 -30.72
C SER A 131 -11.95 9.63 -29.82
N ARG A 132 -12.26 8.94 -28.72
CA ARG A 132 -13.25 9.37 -27.72
C ARG A 132 -12.66 10.30 -26.66
N ARG A 133 -11.33 10.43 -26.58
CA ARG A 133 -10.65 11.30 -25.60
C ARG A 133 -10.52 12.76 -26.07
N ARG A 134 -10.53 12.99 -27.39
CA ARG A 134 -10.51 14.36 -27.94
C ARG A 134 -11.73 15.15 -27.47
N GLY A 135 -11.49 16.32 -26.91
CA GLY A 135 -12.56 17.16 -26.35
C GLY A 135 -13.19 16.61 -25.08
N ARG A 136 -12.54 15.67 -24.37
CA ARG A 136 -12.97 15.22 -23.04
C ARG A 136 -11.88 15.44 -21.98
N ALA A 137 -12.29 15.72 -20.75
CA ALA A 137 -11.39 15.87 -19.61
C ALA A 137 -12.06 15.36 -18.34
N TRP A 138 -11.30 14.75 -17.44
CA TRP A 138 -11.83 14.28 -16.15
C TRP A 138 -11.67 15.37 -15.08
N PHE A 139 -12.73 15.60 -14.31
CA PHE A 139 -12.74 16.42 -13.11
C PHE A 139 -13.27 15.57 -11.94
N GLY A 140 -12.35 15.03 -11.15
CA GLY A 140 -12.68 14.01 -10.15
C GLY A 140 -13.32 12.78 -10.81
N ASN A 141 -14.54 12.44 -10.41
CA ASN A 141 -15.31 11.32 -10.95
C ASN A 141 -16.24 11.71 -12.12
N ARG A 142 -16.19 12.95 -12.60
CA ARG A 142 -17.03 13.44 -13.70
C ARG A 142 -16.20 13.62 -14.96
N GLN A 143 -16.73 13.17 -16.09
CA GLN A 143 -16.16 13.43 -17.40
C GLN A 143 -16.84 14.66 -18.00
N LEU A 144 -16.05 15.66 -18.36
CA LEU A 144 -16.49 16.88 -19.04
C LEU A 144 -16.29 16.74 -20.55
N VAL A 145 -17.20 17.32 -21.32
CA VAL A 145 -17.12 17.44 -22.78
C VAL A 145 -16.87 18.90 -23.14
N TYR A 146 -15.89 19.16 -23.99
CA TYR A 146 -15.41 20.50 -24.32
C TYR A 146 -16.53 21.36 -24.90
N GLU A 147 -17.31 20.81 -25.83
CA GLU A 147 -18.43 21.53 -26.44
C GLU A 147 -19.51 21.90 -25.41
N ASP A 148 -19.78 21.06 -24.41
CA ASP A 148 -20.76 21.38 -23.36
C ASP A 148 -20.27 22.55 -22.50
N VAL A 149 -18.99 22.54 -22.11
CA VAL A 149 -18.38 23.63 -21.32
C VAL A 149 -18.32 24.91 -22.14
N LYS A 150 -17.97 24.82 -23.44
CA LYS A 150 -17.93 25.95 -24.36
C LYS A 150 -19.32 26.56 -24.57
N ASN A 151 -20.35 25.73 -24.70
CA ASN A 151 -21.74 26.19 -24.86
C ASN A 151 -22.27 26.85 -23.59
N ALA A 152 -21.94 26.33 -22.41
CA ALA A 152 -22.41 26.86 -21.13
C ALA A 152 -21.63 28.07 -20.62
N HIS A 153 -20.31 28.13 -20.87
CA HIS A 153 -19.40 29.09 -20.22
C HIS A 153 -18.52 29.88 -21.19
N GLY A 154 -18.69 29.67 -22.50
CA GLY A 154 -17.93 30.34 -23.54
C GLY A 154 -16.58 29.69 -23.83
N ARG A 155 -16.04 30.00 -25.02
CA ARG A 155 -14.82 29.39 -25.55
C ARG A 155 -13.59 29.58 -24.65
N ALA A 156 -13.38 30.79 -24.13
CA ALA A 156 -12.22 31.09 -23.30
C ALA A 156 -12.18 30.26 -22.00
N ALA A 157 -13.34 30.09 -21.34
CA ALA A 157 -13.46 29.27 -20.14
C ALA A 157 -13.23 27.78 -20.43
N ALA A 158 -13.78 27.28 -21.55
CA ALA A 158 -13.57 25.92 -22.01
C ALA A 158 -12.10 25.64 -22.34
N ASP A 159 -11.44 26.55 -23.08
CA ASP A 159 -10.02 26.46 -23.42
C ASP A 159 -9.15 26.37 -22.16
N GLN A 160 -9.37 27.27 -21.19
CA GLN A 160 -8.61 27.28 -19.93
C GLN A 160 -8.85 26.04 -19.09
N THR A 161 -10.12 25.61 -18.96
CA THR A 161 -10.48 24.43 -18.17
C THR A 161 -9.85 23.17 -18.75
N PHE A 162 -9.94 22.98 -20.06
CA PHE A 162 -9.36 21.80 -20.71
C PHE A 162 -7.84 21.85 -20.73
N ALA A 163 -7.23 23.02 -20.90
CA ALA A 163 -5.78 23.18 -20.76
C ALA A 163 -5.28 22.82 -19.35
N PHE A 164 -6.04 23.21 -18.32
CA PHE A 164 -5.73 22.87 -16.93
C PHE A 164 -5.92 21.37 -16.65
N LEU A 165 -7.09 20.82 -16.96
CA LEU A 165 -7.44 19.42 -16.66
C LEU A 165 -6.62 18.41 -17.46
N ASN A 166 -6.08 18.79 -18.62
CA ASN A 166 -5.19 17.95 -19.42
C ASN A 166 -3.70 18.27 -19.22
N SER A 167 -3.35 19.17 -18.29
CA SER A 167 -1.94 19.56 -18.04
C SER A 167 -1.05 18.39 -17.60
N TRP A 168 -1.64 17.34 -17.00
CA TRP A 168 -0.95 16.10 -16.63
C TRP A 168 -0.20 15.47 -17.79
N GLN A 169 -0.68 15.65 -19.03
CA GLN A 169 -0.07 15.07 -20.23
C GLN A 169 1.37 15.57 -20.45
N LYS A 170 1.68 16.78 -19.99
CA LYS A 170 3.00 17.40 -20.11
C LYS A 170 4.03 16.77 -19.18
N ASN A 171 3.58 16.04 -18.15
CA ASN A 171 4.47 15.37 -17.20
C ASN A 171 4.92 13.99 -17.71
N TYR A 172 4.34 13.53 -18.81
CA TYR A 172 4.69 12.28 -19.46
C TYR A 172 5.50 12.56 -20.73
N GLN A 173 6.42 11.65 -21.02
CA GLN A 173 7.34 11.69 -22.15
C GLN A 173 7.31 10.38 -22.95
N ARG A 174 6.79 9.30 -22.34
CA ARG A 174 6.81 7.95 -22.91
C ARG A 174 5.50 7.23 -22.65
N ALA A 175 4.91 6.63 -23.68
CA ALA A 175 3.90 5.58 -23.54
C ALA A 175 4.61 4.21 -23.69
N ALA A 176 4.60 3.40 -22.64
CA ALA A 176 5.27 2.11 -22.62
C ALA A 176 4.24 0.97 -22.59
N PHE A 177 4.22 0.14 -23.63
CA PHE A 177 3.42 -1.08 -23.64
C PHE A 177 4.23 -2.24 -23.06
N ILE A 178 3.78 -2.80 -21.94
CA ILE A 178 4.36 -3.98 -21.31
C ILE A 178 3.75 -5.22 -21.96
N GLU A 179 4.51 -5.82 -22.86
CA GLU A 179 4.17 -7.06 -23.53
C GLU A 179 4.51 -8.23 -22.61
N THR A 180 3.53 -8.72 -21.86
CA THR A 180 3.68 -9.94 -21.08
C THR A 180 3.58 -11.20 -21.95
N ARG A 181 2.95 -11.11 -23.15
CA ARG A 181 2.84 -12.18 -24.17
C ARG A 181 2.54 -11.68 -25.59
N SER A 182 2.80 -12.56 -26.57
CA SER A 182 2.72 -12.31 -28.01
C SER A 182 1.34 -12.50 -28.67
N GLY A 183 0.39 -13.19 -28.04
CA GLY A 183 -0.79 -13.73 -28.73
C GLY A 183 -1.82 -12.71 -29.26
N GLN A 184 -1.86 -11.49 -28.72
CA GLN A 184 -2.71 -10.39 -29.19
C GLN A 184 -2.05 -9.00 -28.98
N ALA A 185 -0.72 -8.97 -28.94
CA ALA A 185 0.05 -7.76 -28.63
C ALA A 185 -0.29 -6.60 -29.60
N ALA A 186 -0.54 -6.90 -30.87
CA ALA A 186 -0.71 -5.90 -31.92
C ALA A 186 -1.81 -4.87 -31.64
N ARG A 187 -2.99 -5.29 -31.14
CA ARG A 187 -4.10 -4.37 -30.87
C ARG A 187 -3.76 -3.39 -29.74
N TYR A 188 -3.23 -3.89 -28.63
CA TYR A 188 -2.94 -3.07 -27.45
C TYR A 188 -1.67 -2.23 -27.63
N GLU A 189 -0.70 -2.78 -28.35
CA GLU A 189 0.46 -2.04 -28.81
C GLU A 189 0.05 -0.86 -29.69
N GLN A 190 -0.91 -1.07 -30.61
CA GLN A 190 -1.43 0.03 -31.43
C GLN A 190 -2.09 1.11 -30.56
N MET A 191 -2.84 0.75 -29.51
CA MET A 191 -3.42 1.73 -28.60
C MET A 191 -2.36 2.56 -27.86
N ALA A 192 -1.23 1.95 -27.49
CA ALA A 192 -0.10 2.67 -26.90
C ALA A 192 0.58 3.60 -27.91
N LYS A 193 0.70 3.19 -29.18
CA LYS A 193 1.21 4.03 -30.28
C LYS A 193 0.28 5.22 -30.54
N ASP A 194 -1.02 4.98 -30.68
CA ASP A 194 -2.01 6.03 -30.89
C ASP A 194 -1.99 7.06 -29.74
N MET A 195 -1.80 6.59 -28.50
CA MET A 195 -1.63 7.46 -27.33
C MET A 195 -0.34 8.28 -27.38
N ALA A 196 0.77 7.65 -27.79
CA ALA A 196 2.04 8.33 -27.95
C ALA A 196 1.96 9.42 -29.01
N ASP A 197 1.37 9.11 -30.17
CA ASP A 197 1.21 10.03 -31.28
C ASP A 197 0.30 11.22 -30.92
N GLU A 198 -0.84 10.97 -30.26
CA GLU A 198 -1.79 12.01 -29.86
C GLU A 198 -1.19 13.01 -28.87
N TYR A 199 -0.37 12.54 -27.92
CA TYR A 199 0.20 13.38 -26.87
C TYR A 199 1.65 13.82 -27.15
N GLY A 200 2.22 13.43 -28.29
CA GLY A 200 3.61 13.73 -28.65
C GLY A 200 4.64 13.05 -27.75
N TRP A 201 4.32 11.86 -27.23
CA TRP A 201 5.23 11.04 -26.41
C TRP A 201 5.99 10.02 -27.26
N GLN A 202 7.08 9.49 -26.71
CA GLN A 202 7.79 8.36 -27.29
C GLN A 202 7.03 7.06 -27.02
N PHE A 203 6.85 6.22 -28.03
CA PHE A 203 6.37 4.86 -27.84
C PHE A 203 7.55 3.91 -27.54
N GLU A 204 7.41 3.05 -26.53
CA GLU A 204 8.34 1.95 -26.27
C GLU A 204 7.58 0.66 -25.97
N ARG A 205 8.07 -0.46 -26.53
CA ARG A 205 7.60 -1.80 -26.15
C ARG A 205 8.57 -2.41 -25.15
N ILE A 206 8.06 -2.79 -23.98
CA ILE A 206 8.83 -3.44 -22.92
C ILE A 206 8.41 -4.91 -22.84
N LYS A 207 9.37 -5.83 -22.86
CA LYS A 207 9.09 -7.23 -22.58
C LYS A 207 8.81 -7.39 -21.08
N GLY A 208 7.59 -7.79 -20.73
CA GLY A 208 7.20 -8.10 -19.36
C GLY A 208 7.76 -9.44 -18.87
N ASP A 209 7.64 -9.67 -17.57
CA ASP A 209 8.08 -10.90 -16.92
C ASP A 209 6.98 -11.48 -16.03
N GLN A 210 6.54 -12.69 -16.35
CA GLN A 210 5.49 -13.40 -15.61
C GLN A 210 6.04 -14.26 -14.46
N GLY A 211 7.34 -14.21 -14.17
CA GLY A 211 7.99 -15.01 -13.14
C GLY A 211 7.38 -14.83 -11.75
N LEU A 212 7.13 -13.58 -11.32
CA LEU A 212 6.48 -13.31 -10.03
C LEU A 212 5.02 -13.76 -10.01
N ILE A 213 4.29 -13.65 -11.12
CA ILE A 213 2.91 -14.16 -11.22
C ILE A 213 2.91 -15.68 -11.03
N ARG A 214 3.83 -16.41 -11.69
CA ARG A 214 3.99 -17.86 -11.51
C ARG A 214 4.27 -18.22 -10.06
N GLN A 215 5.25 -17.55 -9.43
CA GLN A 215 5.60 -17.78 -8.04
C GLN A 215 4.41 -17.52 -7.11
N MET A 216 3.70 -16.41 -7.29
CA MET A 216 2.54 -16.03 -6.49
C MET A 216 1.44 -17.10 -6.53
N LEU A 217 1.19 -17.72 -7.68
CA LEU A 217 0.13 -18.72 -7.83
C LEU A 217 0.46 -20.06 -7.17
N THR A 218 1.75 -20.36 -6.95
CA THR A 218 2.20 -21.66 -6.41
C THR A 218 2.77 -21.60 -5.00
N ALA A 219 3.24 -20.44 -4.54
CA ALA A 219 3.99 -20.30 -3.29
C ALA A 219 3.25 -20.84 -2.05
N THR A 220 3.94 -21.71 -1.31
CA THR A 220 3.51 -22.23 0.00
C THR A 220 4.33 -21.61 1.14
N GLU A 221 5.45 -20.97 0.81
CA GLU A 221 6.36 -20.32 1.76
C GLU A 221 6.76 -18.94 1.25
N SER A 222 7.15 -18.05 2.17
CA SER A 222 7.62 -16.72 1.82
C SER A 222 8.96 -16.78 1.10
N THR A 223 9.11 -15.97 0.05
CA THR A 223 10.37 -15.77 -0.69
C THR A 223 10.77 -14.29 -0.64
N SER A 224 11.83 -13.92 -1.38
CA SER A 224 12.16 -12.51 -1.59
C SER A 224 11.06 -11.77 -2.36
N GLY A 225 10.35 -12.44 -3.27
CA GLY A 225 9.33 -11.84 -4.12
C GLY A 225 7.88 -12.08 -3.67
N ILE A 226 7.64 -13.07 -2.81
CA ILE A 226 6.29 -13.44 -2.35
C ILE A 226 6.24 -13.46 -0.81
N LEU A 227 5.16 -12.93 -0.25
CA LEU A 227 4.83 -13.06 1.16
C LEU A 227 3.70 -14.08 1.33
N VAL A 228 3.91 -15.05 2.21
CA VAL A 228 2.89 -15.96 2.70
C VAL A 228 2.52 -15.55 4.13
N VAL A 229 1.25 -15.26 4.35
CA VAL A 229 0.71 -14.74 5.62
C VAL A 229 -0.12 -15.85 6.26
N PRO A 230 0.33 -16.43 7.38
CA PRO A 230 -0.42 -17.49 8.05
C PRO A 230 -1.73 -16.95 8.65
N PRO A 231 -2.71 -17.82 8.95
CA PRO A 231 -3.90 -17.43 9.67
C PRO A 231 -3.59 -16.70 10.98
N GLY A 232 -4.44 -15.74 11.37
CA GLY A 232 -4.20 -14.91 12.56
C GLY A 232 -3.07 -13.89 12.41
N HIS A 233 -2.52 -13.70 11.21
CA HIS A 233 -1.58 -12.63 10.90
C HIS A 233 -2.19 -11.63 9.91
N THR A 234 -1.63 -10.42 9.92
CA THR A 234 -1.97 -9.32 9.02
C THR A 234 -0.79 -8.98 8.11
N ILE A 235 -1.10 -8.48 6.92
CA ILE A 235 -0.12 -7.89 6.01
C ILE A 235 0.35 -6.57 6.60
N ALA A 236 1.64 -6.48 6.94
CA ALA A 236 2.30 -5.26 7.39
C ALA A 236 3.24 -4.73 6.31
N PHE A 237 3.58 -3.44 6.40
CA PHE A 237 4.62 -2.82 5.56
C PHE A 237 5.80 -2.44 6.42
N ASP A 238 6.96 -3.03 6.13
CA ASP A 238 8.24 -2.67 6.73
C ASP A 238 8.82 -1.44 6.00
N PRO A 239 8.89 -0.27 6.65
CA PRO A 239 9.43 0.93 6.04
C PRO A 239 10.95 0.86 5.82
N VAL A 240 11.68 0.03 6.58
CA VAL A 240 13.14 -0.09 6.49
C VAL A 240 13.49 -0.93 5.27
N GLY A 241 12.92 -2.14 5.18
CA GLY A 241 13.08 -3.01 4.02
C GLY A 241 12.26 -2.56 2.80
N SER A 242 11.37 -1.57 2.95
CA SER A 242 10.41 -1.13 1.92
C SER A 242 9.62 -2.28 1.30
N THR A 243 9.24 -3.27 2.11
CA THR A 243 8.63 -4.53 1.67
C THR A 243 7.44 -4.91 2.55
N LEU A 244 6.64 -5.86 2.08
CA LEU A 244 5.58 -6.46 2.89
C LEU A 244 6.13 -7.55 3.82
N THR A 245 5.59 -7.60 5.04
CA THR A 245 5.86 -8.59 6.08
C THR A 245 4.54 -9.13 6.66
N ALA A 246 4.60 -10.25 7.38
CA ALA A 246 3.47 -10.78 8.13
C ALA A 246 3.67 -10.48 9.62
N SER A 247 2.69 -9.87 10.26
CA SER A 247 2.69 -9.58 11.69
C SER A 247 1.49 -10.25 12.35
N PRO A 248 1.60 -10.77 13.58
CA PRO A 248 0.44 -11.29 14.31
C PRO A 248 -0.66 -10.22 14.39
N VAL A 249 -1.92 -10.64 14.24
CA VAL A 249 -3.06 -9.74 14.53
C VAL A 249 -3.05 -9.49 16.04
N TRP A 250 -2.88 -8.24 16.43
CA TRP A 250 -2.99 -7.84 17.83
C TRP A 250 -4.44 -8.03 18.29
N ASP A 251 -4.67 -9.00 19.18
CA ASP A 251 -5.93 -9.16 19.89
C ASP A 251 -5.73 -8.66 21.33
N PRO A 252 -6.28 -7.49 21.70
CA PRO A 252 -6.20 -6.98 23.06
C PRO A 252 -6.84 -7.93 24.09
N GLY A 253 -7.66 -8.89 23.65
CA GLY A 253 -8.30 -9.89 24.50
C GLY A 253 -7.57 -11.24 24.60
N ALA A 254 -6.56 -11.50 23.76
CA ALA A 254 -5.80 -12.77 23.80
C ALA A 254 -4.65 -12.74 24.83
N GLY A 255 -4.14 -11.55 25.15
CA GLY A 255 -3.49 -11.33 26.44
C GLY A 255 -4.61 -11.14 27.45
N GLY A 256 -4.92 -12.17 28.24
CA GLY A 256 -5.79 -11.99 29.40
C GLY A 256 -5.33 -10.73 30.12
N ALA A 257 -6.23 -9.77 30.35
CA ALA A 257 -5.94 -8.47 30.92
C ALA A 257 -4.81 -8.64 31.92
N ALA A 258 -3.60 -8.17 31.56
CA ALA A 258 -2.50 -8.22 32.50
C ALA A 258 -3.07 -7.57 33.76
N PRO A 259 -3.07 -8.26 34.92
CA PRO A 259 -3.65 -7.69 36.12
C PRO A 259 -3.05 -6.30 36.24
N GLU A 260 -3.89 -5.26 36.33
CA GLU A 260 -3.45 -3.89 36.53
C GLU A 260 -2.36 -3.95 37.58
N THR A 261 -1.11 -3.81 37.13
CA THR A 261 0.01 -3.98 38.02
C THR A 261 0.15 -2.60 38.61
N GLU A 262 -0.59 -2.34 39.70
CA GLU A 262 -0.31 -1.20 40.57
C GLU A 262 1.11 -1.40 41.10
N CYS A 263 2.07 -0.86 40.37
CA CYS A 263 3.44 -0.77 40.81
C CYS A 263 3.52 0.44 41.75
N VAL A 264 3.17 0.23 43.02
CA VAL A 264 3.45 1.21 44.07
C VAL A 264 4.96 1.15 44.32
N VAL A 265 5.69 2.05 43.68
CA VAL A 265 7.10 2.28 44.00
C VAL A 265 7.13 2.94 45.38
N PRO A 266 7.74 2.32 46.41
CA PRO A 266 7.88 2.96 47.70
C PRO A 266 8.72 4.22 47.51
N SER A 267 8.10 5.37 47.73
CA SER A 267 8.79 6.65 47.77
C SER A 267 9.04 7.00 49.23
N ASP A 268 10.31 7.09 49.61
CA ASP A 268 10.71 7.66 50.90
C ASP A 268 10.45 9.18 50.97
N ARG A 269 9.95 9.78 49.87
CA ARG A 269 9.60 11.20 49.83
C ARG A 269 8.23 11.40 50.50
N PRO A 270 8.14 12.24 51.54
CA PRO A 270 6.89 12.54 52.19
C PRO A 270 5.91 13.16 51.19
N ASP A 271 4.67 12.69 51.21
CA ASP A 271 3.59 13.17 50.38
C ASP A 271 3.15 14.56 50.88
N THR A 272 3.91 15.59 50.51
CA THR A 272 3.59 16.98 50.80
C THR A 272 3.06 17.62 49.53
N ASP A 273 1.74 17.70 49.43
CA ASP A 273 0.98 18.40 48.38
C ASP A 273 1.10 19.95 48.51
N LEU A 274 2.29 20.42 48.89
CA LEU A 274 2.65 21.83 49.05
C LEU A 274 3.65 22.20 47.95
N GLY A 275 3.12 22.49 46.76
CA GLY A 275 3.84 23.21 45.70
C GLY A 275 4.81 22.36 44.89
N LEU A 276 4.31 21.30 44.25
CA LEU A 276 5.02 20.59 43.17
C LEU A 276 5.37 21.58 42.04
N LYS A 277 6.55 22.22 42.15
CA LYS A 277 7.19 22.84 41.00
C LYS A 277 7.68 21.71 40.11
N ILE A 278 6.87 21.34 39.12
CA ILE A 278 7.26 20.38 38.09
C ILE A 278 8.46 20.99 37.36
N LYS A 279 9.65 20.44 37.60
CA LYS A 279 10.91 20.91 37.00
C LYS A 279 11.25 20.14 35.74
N THR A 280 11.02 18.83 35.74
CA THR A 280 11.43 17.95 34.64
C THR A 280 10.24 17.19 34.11
N GLY A 281 9.99 17.32 32.80
CA GLY A 281 8.93 16.63 32.10
C GLY A 281 9.45 15.69 31.00
N LEU A 282 8.76 14.60 30.75
CA LEU A 282 9.00 13.66 29.65
C LEU A 282 7.89 13.81 28.61
N GLY A 283 8.25 14.20 27.40
CA GLY A 283 7.36 14.17 26.24
C GLY A 283 7.61 12.93 25.39
N ILE A 284 6.56 12.19 25.05
CA ILE A 284 6.61 11.03 24.16
C ILE A 284 5.66 11.28 23.00
N ASP A 285 6.17 11.25 21.77
CA ASP A 285 5.37 11.29 20.55
C ASP A 285 5.48 9.92 19.86
N ALA A 286 4.46 9.08 20.06
CA ALA A 286 4.43 7.70 19.61
C ALA A 286 3.51 7.56 18.38
N GLY A 287 4.09 7.66 17.18
CA GLY A 287 3.31 7.58 15.95
C GLY A 287 4.17 7.77 14.70
N GLY A 288 3.53 7.94 13.54
CA GLY A 288 4.25 8.28 12.31
C GLY A 288 5.25 7.20 11.85
N THR A 289 6.53 7.56 11.73
CA THR A 289 7.63 6.64 11.34
C THR A 289 8.51 6.28 12.52
N TYR A 290 8.65 7.19 13.48
CA TYR A 290 9.53 7.05 14.62
C TYR A 290 8.83 7.56 15.87
N THR A 291 9.05 6.88 16.98
CA THR A 291 8.66 7.31 18.31
C THR A 291 9.77 8.19 18.86
N ASP A 292 9.42 9.42 19.22
CA ASP A 292 10.34 10.39 19.82
C ASP A 292 10.09 10.49 21.33
N ALA A 293 11.16 10.56 22.12
CA ALA A 293 11.10 10.80 23.56
C ALA A 293 12.05 11.93 23.93
N VAL A 294 11.59 12.88 24.76
CA VAL A 294 12.35 14.07 25.17
C VAL A 294 12.18 14.31 26.66
N VAL A 295 13.29 14.39 27.39
CA VAL A 295 13.32 14.92 28.76
C VAL A 295 13.62 16.41 28.71
N TYR A 296 12.76 17.20 29.33
CA TYR A 296 12.76 18.65 29.23
C TYR A 296 12.76 19.30 30.61
N ASP A 297 13.66 20.26 30.82
CA ASP A 297 13.68 21.14 31.99
C ASP A 297 12.70 22.29 31.74
N LEU A 298 11.58 22.26 32.46
CA LEU A 298 10.49 23.23 32.39
C LEU A 298 10.85 24.57 33.07
N GLU A 299 11.79 24.57 34.02
CA GLU A 299 12.24 25.76 34.74
C GLU A 299 13.19 26.58 33.87
N ASN A 300 14.22 25.94 33.32
CA ASN A 300 15.21 26.57 32.45
C ASN A 300 14.84 26.56 30.97
N ARG A 301 13.73 25.91 30.61
CA ARG A 301 13.21 25.78 29.23
C ARG A 301 14.26 25.22 28.27
N SER A 302 14.87 24.11 28.67
CA SER A 302 15.92 23.45 27.89
C SER A 302 15.65 21.96 27.74
N THR A 303 16.13 21.38 26.64
CA THR A 303 16.11 19.93 26.45
C THR A 303 17.30 19.30 27.17
N LEU A 304 17.04 18.38 28.09
CA LEU A 304 18.09 17.67 28.83
C LEU A 304 18.62 16.49 28.01
N CYS A 305 17.72 15.63 27.52
CA CYS A 305 18.07 14.55 26.61
C CYS A 305 16.90 14.20 25.70
N LYS A 306 17.21 13.57 24.57
CA LYS A 306 16.21 13.10 23.60
C LYS A 306 16.67 11.81 22.96
N ALA A 307 15.70 10.98 22.61
CA ALA A 307 15.92 9.71 21.95
C ALA A 307 14.84 9.49 20.90
N LYS A 308 15.15 8.59 19.97
CA LYS A 308 14.26 8.23 18.89
C LYS A 308 14.41 6.75 18.60
N ALA A 309 13.28 6.07 18.43
CA ALA A 309 13.24 4.68 18.01
C ALA A 309 12.23 4.51 16.88
N LEU A 310 12.40 3.46 16.07
CA LEU A 310 11.43 3.15 15.02
C LEU A 310 10.07 2.83 15.67
N THR A 311 8.99 3.40 15.14
CA THR A 311 7.66 3.15 15.70
C THR A 311 7.21 1.74 15.39
N THR A 312 6.92 0.99 16.44
CA THR A 312 6.30 -0.32 16.35
C THR A 312 4.79 -0.15 16.25
N LYS A 313 4.24 -0.01 15.03
CA LYS A 313 2.84 0.38 14.81
C LYS A 313 1.81 -0.66 15.28
N TRP A 314 2.22 -1.90 15.45
CA TRP A 314 1.39 -2.97 15.98
C TRP A 314 1.44 -3.07 17.51
N ASP A 315 2.40 -2.40 18.15
CA ASP A 315 2.54 -2.31 19.60
C ASP A 315 3.40 -1.09 19.97
N PHE A 316 2.75 0.03 20.27
CA PHE A 316 3.47 1.27 20.59
C PHE A 316 4.36 1.13 21.82
N THR A 317 4.08 0.19 22.74
CA THR A 317 4.88 0.02 23.95
C THR A 317 6.33 -0.34 23.63
N ILE A 318 6.55 -1.19 22.63
CA ILE A 318 7.90 -1.56 22.15
C ILE A 318 8.63 -0.34 21.58
N GLY A 319 7.95 0.47 20.76
CA GLY A 319 8.54 1.67 20.17
C GLY A 319 8.90 2.73 21.23
N ILE A 320 8.04 2.87 22.24
CA ILE A 320 8.25 3.75 23.39
C ILE A 320 9.42 3.25 24.25
N GLU A 321 9.44 1.96 24.61
CA GLU A 321 10.51 1.36 25.41
C GLU A 321 11.89 1.50 24.75
N ASN A 322 11.97 1.24 23.43
CA ASN A 322 13.19 1.44 22.67
C ASN A 322 13.64 2.91 22.62
N ALA A 323 12.72 3.87 22.66
CA ALA A 323 13.08 5.28 22.75
C ALA A 323 13.54 5.64 24.17
N LEU A 324 12.84 5.17 25.21
CA LEU A 324 13.17 5.47 26.60
C LEU A 324 14.52 4.90 27.04
N THR A 325 14.86 3.68 26.60
CA THR A 325 16.14 3.01 26.93
C THR A 325 17.38 3.72 26.38
N GLN A 326 17.21 4.64 25.42
CA GLN A 326 18.29 5.45 24.85
C GLN A 326 18.42 6.82 25.53
N LEU A 327 17.52 7.17 26.45
CA LEU A 327 17.63 8.42 27.22
C LEU A 327 18.69 8.28 28.31
N ASP A 328 19.25 9.43 28.69
CA ASP A 328 20.15 9.51 29.84
C ASP A 328 19.35 9.18 31.12
N PRO A 329 19.75 8.16 31.90
CA PRO A 329 19.02 7.72 33.09
C PRO A 329 18.96 8.77 34.20
N ASP A 330 19.97 9.63 34.32
CA ASP A 330 20.05 10.63 35.40
C ASP A 330 18.92 11.67 35.31
N PRO A 331 18.71 12.39 34.18
CA PRO A 331 17.58 13.30 34.04
C PRO A 331 16.23 12.57 33.92
N LEU A 332 16.21 11.32 33.43
CA LEU A 332 14.99 10.52 33.33
C LEU A 332 14.44 10.15 34.71
N ALA A 333 15.31 9.86 35.68
CA ALA A 333 14.93 9.54 37.06
C ALA A 333 14.28 10.73 37.80
N GLU A 334 14.55 11.97 37.37
CA GLU A 334 14.01 13.20 37.95
C GLU A 334 12.68 13.64 37.29
N VAL A 335 12.17 12.87 36.32
CA VAL A 335 10.90 13.19 35.64
C VAL A 335 9.74 13.15 36.63
N SER A 336 8.96 14.24 36.63
CA SER A 336 7.79 14.43 37.51
C SER A 336 6.48 14.59 36.75
N LEU A 337 6.54 14.67 35.41
CA LEU A 337 5.40 14.78 34.51
C LEU A 337 5.67 14.03 33.22
N VAL A 338 4.69 13.26 32.75
CA VAL A 338 4.76 12.60 31.44
C VAL A 338 3.61 13.10 30.56
N ALA A 339 3.93 13.45 29.32
CA ALA A 339 2.95 13.79 28.28
C ALA A 339 3.14 12.83 27.10
N LEU A 340 2.08 12.14 26.72
CA LEU A 340 2.08 11.18 25.61
C LEU A 340 1.13 11.65 24.51
N SER A 341 1.61 11.69 23.27
CA SER A 341 0.80 11.84 22.06
C SER A 341 0.93 10.61 21.17
N THR A 342 -0.14 10.29 20.44
CA THR A 342 -0.24 9.20 19.46
C THR A 342 -1.06 9.62 18.26
#